data_AF-X1N2N9-F1
#
_entry.id   AF-X1N2N9-F1
#
_cell.length_a   1.000
_cell.length_b   1.000
_cell.length_c   1.000
_cell.angle_alpha   90.00
_cell.angle_beta   90.00
_cell.angle_gamma   90.00
#
_symmetry.space_group_name_H-M   'P 1'
#
loop_
_entity.id
_entity.type
_entity.pdbx_description
1 polymer ?
#
loop_
_entity_poly.entity_id
_entity_poly.type
_entity_poly.pdbx_seq_one_letter_code
_entity_poly.pdbx_strand_id
1 'polypeptide(L)'
;MPHDYGDWLKLMLGLVSKSWSKCIAGRAWKEIKNEFGIEGFVRALEITEGPNGWHPHMHILLFVRRPLTEAERAALEDVLYKRWSDAIVAGGGSRPSREHGVVLSPGEDAGDYVAKITKQGLAEEVGRSDTKRALPGHRSILQLMHDWAEYKRHA
;
A
#
# COMPACT_ATOMS: atom_id res chain seq x y z
N MET A 1 1.94 -9.38 0.24
CA MET A 1 0.91 -10.43 0.36
C MET A 1 1.26 -11.56 -0.62
N PRO A 2 1.43 -12.81 -0.19
CA PRO A 2 1.59 -13.94 -1.11
C PRO A 2 0.28 -14.20 -1.86
N HIS A 3 0.31 -14.40 -3.18
CA HIS A 3 -0.86 -14.71 -4.02
C HIS A 3 -0.44 -15.52 -5.26
N ASP A 4 -1.44 -16.07 -5.99
CA ASP A 4 -1.26 -16.84 -7.22
C ASP A 4 -2.00 -16.22 -8.43
N TYR A 5 -1.76 -16.78 -9.62
CA TYR A 5 -2.23 -16.30 -10.92
C TYR A 5 -3.79 -16.28 -11.07
N GLY A 6 -4.53 -16.90 -10.15
CA GLY A 6 -6.00 -16.99 -10.17
C GLY A 6 -6.73 -15.89 -9.39
N ASP A 7 -6.00 -15.06 -8.64
CA ASP A 7 -6.62 -14.02 -7.82
C ASP A 7 -7.13 -12.85 -8.66
N TRP A 8 -8.47 -12.76 -8.79
CA TRP A 8 -9.11 -11.65 -9.48
C TRP A 8 -8.78 -10.31 -8.79
N LEU A 9 -8.28 -9.33 -9.56
CA LEU A 9 -7.94 -7.98 -9.06
C LEU A 9 -9.05 -7.38 -8.16
N LYS A 10 -10.32 -7.56 -8.53
CA LYS A 10 -11.47 -7.08 -7.75
C LYS A 10 -11.52 -7.66 -6.33
N LEU A 11 -11.19 -8.94 -6.17
CA LEU A 11 -11.16 -9.61 -4.87
C LEU A 11 -10.01 -9.07 -4.03
N MET A 12 -8.83 -8.91 -4.62
CA MET A 12 -7.64 -8.39 -3.93
C MET A 12 -7.81 -6.94 -3.48
N LEU A 13 -8.35 -6.07 -4.34
CA LEU A 13 -8.68 -4.69 -3.97
C LEU A 13 -9.73 -4.64 -2.86
N GLY A 14 -10.74 -5.51 -2.93
CA GLY A 14 -11.76 -5.64 -1.90
C GLY A 14 -11.18 -6.07 -0.56
N LEU A 15 -10.26 -7.04 -0.56
CA LEU A 15 -9.55 -7.50 0.64
C LEU A 15 -8.70 -6.38 1.23
N VAL A 16 -7.78 -5.80 0.45
CA VAL A 16 -6.88 -4.71 0.90
C VAL A 16 -7.68 -3.54 1.49
N SER A 17 -8.73 -3.08 0.79
CA SER A 17 -9.54 -1.97 1.27
C SER A 17 -10.29 -2.29 2.56
N LYS A 18 -10.89 -3.48 2.67
CA LYS A 18 -11.63 -3.89 3.88
C LYS A 18 -10.68 -4.11 5.06
N SER A 19 -9.53 -4.75 4.82
CA SER A 19 -8.53 -4.99 5.86
C SER A 19 -7.94 -3.68 6.36
N TRP A 20 -7.73 -2.69 5.47
CA TRP A 20 -7.34 -1.35 5.89
C TRP A 20 -8.38 -0.70 6.78
N SER A 21 -9.65 -0.67 6.36
CA SER A 21 -10.73 -0.11 7.17
C SER A 21 -10.81 -0.74 8.56
N LYS A 22 -10.61 -2.06 8.68
CA LYS A 22 -10.53 -2.74 9.97
C LYS A 22 -9.29 -2.34 10.77
N CYS A 23 -8.13 -2.23 10.12
CA CYS A 23 -6.86 -1.85 10.75
C CYS A 23 -6.99 -0.50 11.47
N ILE A 24 -7.65 0.49 10.87
CA ILE A 24 -7.84 1.84 11.45
C ILE A 24 -9.20 2.06 12.14
N ALA A 25 -9.92 1.00 12.50
CA ALA A 25 -11.23 1.11 13.16
C ALA A 25 -11.18 0.88 14.67
N GLY A 26 -12.24 1.38 15.32
CA GLY A 26 -12.58 1.04 16.70
C GLY A 26 -11.77 1.76 17.77
N ARG A 27 -12.01 1.37 19.02
CA ARG A 27 -11.38 1.97 20.21
C ARG A 27 -9.87 1.79 20.21
N ALA A 28 -9.39 0.59 19.89
CA ALA A 28 -7.96 0.30 19.87
C ALA A 28 -7.18 1.19 18.89
N TRP A 29 -7.75 1.57 17.74
CA TRP A 29 -7.09 2.56 16.87
C TRP A 29 -7.02 3.95 17.51
N LYS A 30 -8.08 4.38 18.22
CA LYS A 30 -8.06 5.66 18.95
C LYS A 30 -6.98 5.67 20.04
N GLU A 31 -6.79 4.56 20.74
CA GLU A 31 -5.74 4.39 21.74
C GLU A 31 -4.34 4.50 21.11
N ILE A 32 -4.10 3.79 20.00
CA ILE A 32 -2.84 3.88 19.24
C ILE A 32 -2.57 5.32 18.78
N LYS A 33 -3.58 6.01 18.24
CA LYS A 33 -3.43 7.42 17.85
C LYS A 33 -3.03 8.30 19.04
N ASN A 34 -3.61 8.07 20.20
CA ASN A 34 -3.30 8.85 21.39
C ASN A 34 -1.88 8.56 21.90
N GLU A 35 -1.51 7.28 21.97
CA GLU A 35 -0.20 6.79 22.42
C GLU A 35 0.94 7.33 21.56
N PHE A 36 0.90 7.09 20.25
CA PHE A 36 1.96 7.50 19.31
C PHE A 36 1.78 8.92 18.77
N GLY A 37 0.68 9.58 19.12
CA GLY A 37 0.40 10.93 18.66
C GLY A 37 0.14 11.13 17.21
N ILE A 38 -0.55 10.16 16.61
CA ILE A 38 -1.01 10.23 15.23
C ILE A 38 -2.22 11.16 15.15
N GLU A 39 -2.05 12.27 14.45
CA GLU A 39 -3.09 13.27 14.21
C GLU A 39 -3.95 12.91 12.99
N GLY A 40 -3.35 12.23 12.02
CA GLY A 40 -4.02 11.80 10.80
C GLY A 40 -3.10 10.99 9.90
N PHE A 41 -3.62 10.68 8.71
CA PHE A 41 -2.82 10.04 7.67
C PHE A 41 -3.39 10.36 6.28
N VAL A 42 -2.54 10.27 5.27
CA VAL A 42 -2.94 10.15 3.86
C VAL A 42 -2.48 8.80 3.33
N ARG A 43 -3.21 8.25 2.36
CA ARG A 43 -2.89 6.94 1.77
C ARG A 43 -2.98 6.98 0.26
N ALA A 44 -2.17 6.16 -0.39
CA ALA A 44 -2.26 5.87 -1.81
C ALA A 44 -2.30 4.36 -2.03
N LEU A 45 -3.09 3.93 -3.02
CA LEU A 45 -3.16 2.53 -3.45
C LEU A 45 -2.37 2.40 -4.75
N GLU A 46 -1.35 1.57 -4.73
CA GLU A 46 -0.58 1.20 -5.91
C GLU A 46 -0.97 -0.21 -6.33
N ILE A 47 -1.20 -0.42 -7.62
CA ILE A 47 -1.59 -1.72 -8.17
C ILE A 47 -0.57 -2.06 -9.24
N THR A 48 0.16 -3.16 -9.02
CA THR A 48 1.09 -3.73 -10.01
C THR A 48 0.71 -5.18 -10.30
N GLU A 49 1.18 -5.70 -11.41
CA GLU A 49 1.10 -7.13 -11.75
C GLU A 49 2.53 -7.65 -11.95
N GLY A 50 2.80 -8.83 -11.38
CA GLY A 50 4.09 -9.49 -11.45
C GLY A 50 3.92 -11.00 -11.66
N PRO A 51 5.01 -11.79 -11.58
CA PRO A 51 4.98 -13.22 -11.88
C PRO A 51 3.96 -14.03 -11.06
N ASN A 52 3.64 -13.56 -9.86
CA ASN A 52 2.68 -14.20 -8.95
C ASN A 52 1.25 -13.63 -9.06
N GLY A 53 0.99 -12.68 -9.96
CA GLY A 53 -0.32 -12.05 -10.14
C GLY A 53 -0.38 -10.60 -9.66
N TRP A 54 -1.58 -10.16 -9.26
CA TRP A 54 -1.85 -8.78 -8.83
C TRP A 54 -1.29 -8.46 -7.44
N HIS A 55 -0.41 -7.47 -7.37
CA HIS A 55 0.21 -6.94 -6.16
C HIS A 55 -0.36 -5.55 -5.80
N PRO A 56 -1.55 -5.44 -5.21
CA PRO A 56 -2.02 -4.19 -4.63
C PRO A 56 -1.24 -3.91 -3.33
N HIS A 57 -0.57 -2.77 -3.29
CA HIS A 57 0.17 -2.26 -2.14
C HIS A 57 -0.40 -0.90 -1.71
N MET A 58 -0.47 -0.67 -0.40
CA MET A 58 -0.85 0.62 0.13
C MET A 58 0.35 1.31 0.70
N HIS A 59 0.52 2.56 0.32
CA HIS A 59 1.44 3.42 1.01
C HIS A 59 0.67 4.38 1.91
N ILE A 60 1.20 4.67 3.10
CA ILE A 60 0.55 5.51 4.11
C ILE A 60 1.56 6.50 4.68
N LEU A 61 1.22 7.79 4.67
CA LEU A 61 1.94 8.82 5.41
C LEU A 61 1.16 9.15 6.68
N LEU A 62 1.78 8.91 7.83
CA LEU A 62 1.23 9.23 9.14
C LEU A 62 1.72 10.61 9.58
N PHE A 63 0.79 11.47 10.04
CA PHE A 63 1.12 12.75 10.67
C PHE A 63 1.17 12.55 12.17
N VAL A 64 2.30 12.88 12.79
CA VAL A 64 2.53 12.72 14.23
C VAL A 64 2.83 14.06 14.89
N ARG A 65 2.28 14.29 16.09
CA ARG A 65 2.43 15.54 16.85
C ARG A 65 3.88 15.90 17.21
N ARG A 66 4.75 14.88 17.24
CA ARG A 66 6.18 14.99 17.50
C ARG A 66 6.94 13.87 16.79
N PRO A 67 8.24 14.03 16.52
CA PRO A 67 9.09 12.93 16.13
C PRO A 67 8.99 11.77 17.13
N LEU A 68 8.83 10.56 16.58
CA LEU A 68 8.92 9.33 17.35
C LEU A 68 10.40 8.96 17.55
N THR A 69 10.72 8.36 18.68
CA THR A 69 12.00 7.68 18.88
C THR A 69 12.07 6.40 18.06
N GLU A 70 13.25 5.80 17.93
CA GLU A 70 13.42 4.52 17.23
C GLU A 70 12.59 3.40 17.89
N ALA A 71 12.60 3.34 19.22
CA ALA A 71 11.82 2.36 19.97
C ALA A 71 10.30 2.55 19.76
N GLU A 72 9.83 3.79 19.71
CA GLU A 72 8.42 4.09 19.43
C GLU A 72 8.03 3.76 17.99
N ARG A 73 8.93 3.98 17.02
CA ARG A 73 8.72 3.55 15.63
C ARG A 73 8.59 2.04 15.51
N ALA A 74 9.51 1.29 16.12
CA ALA A 74 9.46 -0.17 16.13
C ALA A 74 8.17 -0.69 16.79
N ALA A 75 7.78 -0.12 17.93
CA ALA A 75 6.53 -0.48 18.61
C ALA A 75 5.29 -0.15 17.74
N LEU A 76 5.28 1.00 17.06
CA LEU A 76 4.19 1.37 16.16
C LEU A 76 4.12 0.40 14.96
N GLU A 77 5.25 0.06 14.34
CA GLU A 77 5.33 -0.90 13.26
C GLU A 77 4.76 -2.26 13.67
N ASP A 78 5.16 -2.77 14.84
CA ASP A 78 4.68 -4.04 15.39
C ASP A 78 3.16 -4.05 15.57
N VAL A 79 2.61 -2.97 16.14
CA VAL A 79 1.17 -2.84 16.36
C VAL A 79 0.42 -2.74 15.04
N LEU A 80 0.91 -1.96 14.08
CA LEU A 80 0.31 -1.84 12.74
C LEU A 80 0.38 -3.17 11.98
N TYR A 81 1.52 -3.85 12.01
CA TYR A 81 1.71 -5.16 11.39
C TYR A 81 0.72 -6.18 11.95
N LYS A 82 0.57 -6.24 13.28
CA LYS A 82 -0.36 -7.17 13.93
C LYS A 82 -1.79 -6.90 13.47
N ARG A 83 -2.23 -5.63 13.53
CA ARG A 83 -3.59 -5.24 13.13
C ARG A 83 -3.86 -5.51 11.65
N TRP A 84 -2.90 -5.16 10.79
CA TRP A 84 -2.98 -5.41 9.35
C TRP A 84 -3.09 -6.91 9.06
N SER A 85 -2.18 -7.71 9.62
CA SER A 85 -2.14 -9.16 9.41
C SER A 85 -3.41 -9.84 9.91
N ASP A 86 -3.89 -9.47 11.09
CA ASP A 86 -5.13 -10.02 11.65
C ASP A 86 -6.34 -9.63 10.79
N ALA A 87 -6.36 -8.42 10.24
CA ALA A 87 -7.41 -7.96 9.34
C ALA A 87 -7.39 -8.64 7.96
N ILE A 88 -6.21 -9.00 7.44
CA ILE A 88 -6.06 -9.77 6.21
C ILE A 88 -6.55 -11.21 6.41
N VAL A 89 -6.12 -11.86 7.49
CA VAL A 89 -6.57 -13.23 7.83
C VAL A 89 -8.07 -13.27 8.06
N ALA A 90 -8.63 -12.30 8.79
CA ALA A 90 -10.08 -12.18 9.00
C ALA A 90 -10.86 -11.83 7.71
N GLY A 91 -10.17 -11.42 6.65
CA GLY A 91 -10.74 -11.19 5.32
C GLY A 91 -10.65 -12.40 4.39
N GLY A 92 -10.06 -13.51 4.84
CA GLY A 92 -9.84 -14.72 4.05
C GLY A 92 -8.50 -14.75 3.30
N GLY A 93 -7.62 -13.77 3.50
CA GLY A 93 -6.28 -13.76 2.92
C GLY A 93 -5.24 -14.49 3.77
N SER A 94 -4.12 -14.84 3.15
CA SER A 94 -2.95 -15.41 3.85
C SER A 94 -2.24 -14.36 4.70
N ARG A 95 -1.74 -14.77 5.88
CA ARG A 95 -0.99 -13.88 6.76
C ARG A 95 0.26 -13.33 6.04
N PRO A 96 0.44 -12.01 5.96
CA PRO A 96 1.66 -11.42 5.40
C PRO A 96 2.91 -11.79 6.21
N SER A 97 4.08 -11.80 5.57
CA SER A 97 5.36 -11.87 6.29
C SER A 97 5.64 -10.55 7.02
N ARG A 98 6.51 -10.57 8.04
CA ARG A 98 7.00 -9.34 8.71
C ARG A 98 7.65 -8.39 7.71
N GLU A 99 8.54 -8.92 6.88
CA GLU A 99 9.35 -8.17 5.93
C GLU A 99 8.53 -7.45 4.84
N HIS A 100 7.36 -8.00 4.46
CA HIS A 100 6.55 -7.47 3.35
C HIS A 100 5.12 -7.14 3.75
N GLY A 101 4.82 -7.13 5.05
CA GLY A 101 3.49 -6.90 5.59
C GLY A 101 3.25 -5.43 5.87
N VAL A 102 4.09 -4.85 6.71
CA VAL A 102 4.12 -3.43 7.06
C VAL A 102 5.58 -3.07 7.29
N VAL A 103 6.03 -1.99 6.66
CA VAL A 103 7.36 -1.41 6.86
C VAL A 103 7.15 0.06 7.20
N LEU A 104 7.67 0.51 8.33
CA LEU A 104 7.63 1.88 8.79
C LEU A 104 9.02 2.50 8.59
N SER A 105 9.08 3.67 7.96
CA SER A 105 10.34 4.39 7.75
C SER A 105 10.23 5.85 8.22
N PRO A 106 11.34 6.49 8.59
CA PRO A 106 11.36 7.92 8.91
C PRO A 106 10.85 8.78 7.74
N GLY A 107 10.25 9.93 8.06
CA GLY A 107 9.67 10.84 7.08
C GLY A 107 10.69 11.65 6.25
N GLU A 108 11.98 11.32 6.28
CA GLU A 108 12.99 12.00 5.46
C GLU A 108 12.72 11.79 3.96
N ASP A 109 12.18 10.62 3.60
CA ASP A 109 11.66 10.30 2.26
C ASP A 109 10.20 10.76 2.05
N ALA A 110 9.56 11.39 3.05
CA ALA A 110 8.18 11.83 2.94
C ALA A 110 8.00 12.91 1.85
N GLY A 111 9.05 13.67 1.52
CA GLY A 111 9.03 14.66 0.44
C GLY A 111 8.91 14.02 -0.96
N ASP A 112 9.75 13.01 -1.24
CA ASP A 112 9.68 12.22 -2.47
C ASP A 112 8.39 11.40 -2.54
N TYR A 113 7.87 11.01 -1.39
CA TYR A 113 6.64 10.27 -1.27
C TYR A 113 5.39 11.13 -1.46
N VAL A 114 5.33 12.31 -0.85
CA VAL A 114 4.32 13.33 -1.13
C VAL A 114 4.41 13.66 -2.61
N ALA A 115 5.60 13.83 -3.20
CA ALA A 115 5.75 14.01 -4.64
C ALA A 115 5.24 12.81 -5.45
N LYS A 116 5.42 11.55 -5.02
CA LYS A 116 4.82 10.39 -5.70
C LYS A 116 3.29 10.36 -5.61
N ILE A 117 2.71 10.75 -4.47
CA ILE A 117 1.25 10.82 -4.29
C ILE A 117 0.64 12.06 -4.98
N THR A 118 1.35 13.19 -4.99
CA THR A 118 0.85 14.50 -5.44
C THR A 118 1.32 14.93 -6.84
N LYS A 119 2.51 14.54 -7.33
CA LYS A 119 2.90 14.71 -8.75
C LYS A 119 2.18 13.72 -9.66
N GLN A 120 1.89 12.50 -9.18
CA GLN A 120 0.89 11.64 -9.82
C GLN A 120 -0.55 12.12 -9.56
N GLY A 121 -0.74 13.31 -8.97
CA GLY A 121 -2.02 13.99 -8.89
C GLY A 121 -2.40 14.56 -10.25
N LEU A 122 -3.16 13.77 -11.02
CA LEU A 122 -3.91 14.16 -12.23
C LEU A 122 -3.10 14.57 -13.47
N ALA A 123 -2.10 15.45 -13.37
CA ALA A 123 -1.42 16.01 -14.54
C ALA A 123 -0.39 15.05 -15.18
N GLU A 124 0.44 14.36 -14.41
CA GLU A 124 1.33 13.31 -14.95
C GLU A 124 0.57 12.00 -15.22
N GLU A 125 -0.50 11.73 -14.46
CA GLU A 125 -1.38 10.57 -14.66
C GLU A 125 -2.12 10.64 -16.01
N VAL A 126 -2.48 11.85 -16.46
CA VAL A 126 -3.10 12.12 -17.76
C VAL A 126 -2.07 12.47 -18.85
N GLY A 127 -0.94 13.09 -18.49
CA GLY A 127 -0.02 13.73 -19.46
C GLY A 127 1.34 13.05 -19.68
N ARG A 128 1.75 12.09 -18.82
CA ARG A 128 3.05 11.38 -18.89
C ARG A 128 2.95 9.90 -18.58
N SER A 129 1.86 9.28 -19.02
CA SER A 129 1.58 7.86 -18.82
C SER A 129 2.65 6.92 -19.41
N ASP A 130 3.40 7.39 -20.39
CA ASP A 130 4.48 6.73 -21.13
C ASP A 130 5.78 6.55 -20.33
N THR A 131 6.02 7.36 -19.30
CA THR A 131 7.25 7.32 -18.50
C THR A 131 7.14 6.47 -17.23
N LYS A 132 5.91 6.04 -16.87
CA LYS A 132 5.65 5.28 -15.65
C LYS A 132 6.06 3.82 -15.81
N ARG A 133 7.06 3.39 -15.02
CA ARG A 133 7.53 1.99 -14.99
C ARG A 133 7.42 1.43 -13.58
N ALA A 134 6.91 0.20 -13.48
CA ALA A 134 7.03 -0.59 -12.27
C ALA A 134 8.48 -1.07 -12.07
N LEU A 135 8.76 -1.64 -10.90
CA LEU A 135 10.04 -2.27 -10.58
C LEU A 135 10.38 -3.39 -11.58
N PRO A 136 11.67 -3.74 -11.77
CA PRO A 136 12.07 -4.83 -12.66
C PRO A 136 11.30 -6.13 -12.37
N GLY A 137 10.71 -6.72 -13.40
CA GLY A 137 9.87 -7.93 -13.29
C GLY A 137 8.39 -7.66 -13.00
N HIS A 138 7.99 -6.41 -12.76
CA HIS A 138 6.59 -6.01 -12.57
C HIS A 138 6.13 -5.06 -13.68
N ARG A 139 4.82 -4.95 -13.84
CA ARG A 139 4.15 -4.01 -14.74
C ARG A 139 3.15 -3.16 -13.98
N SER A 140 3.18 -1.85 -14.25
CA SER A 140 2.16 -0.92 -13.78
C SER A 140 0.91 -1.00 -14.66
N ILE A 141 -0.22 -0.46 -14.19
CA ILE A 141 -1.46 -0.40 -14.99
C ILE A 141 -1.22 0.27 -16.37
N LEU A 142 -0.41 1.32 -16.44
CA LEU A 142 -0.17 2.04 -17.70
C LEU A 142 0.67 1.21 -18.67
N GLN A 143 1.63 0.44 -18.16
CA GLN A 143 2.38 -0.52 -18.98
C GLN A 143 1.46 -1.64 -19.48
N LEU A 144 0.54 -2.14 -18.65
CA LEU A 144 -0.46 -3.13 -19.09
C LEU A 144 -1.39 -2.58 -20.17
N MET A 145 -1.85 -1.33 -20.03
CA MET A 145 -2.67 -0.64 -21.03
C MET A 145 -1.91 -0.43 -22.34
N HIS A 146 -0.63 -0.04 -22.26
CA HIS A 146 0.26 0.09 -23.41
C HIS A 146 0.48 -1.24 -24.10
N ASP A 147 0.80 -2.30 -23.34
CA ASP A 147 0.99 -3.66 -23.87
C ASP A 147 -0.28 -4.14 -24.61
N TRP A 148 -1.45 -3.88 -24.04
CA TRP A 148 -2.73 -4.21 -24.67
C TRP A 148 -2.96 -3.42 -25.96
N ALA A 149 -2.68 -2.11 -25.96
CA ALA A 149 -2.86 -1.23 -27.10
C ALA A 149 -1.89 -1.55 -28.26
N GLU A 150 -0.62 -1.83 -27.96
CA GLU A 150 0.40 -2.13 -28.97
C GLU A 150 0.31 -3.57 -29.49
N TYR A 151 0.12 -4.55 -28.62
CA TYR A 151 0.32 -5.96 -28.99
C TYR A 151 -0.97 -6.78 -29.10
N LYS A 152 -2.15 -6.20 -28.79
CA LYS A 152 -3.49 -6.86 -28.86
C LYS A 152 -3.47 -8.36 -28.52
N ARG A 153 -2.82 -8.74 -27.41
CA ARG A 153 -2.68 -10.17 -27.12
C ARG A 153 -4.04 -10.75 -26.74
N HIS A 154 -4.53 -11.63 -27.63
CA HIS A 154 -5.54 -12.62 -27.30
C HIS A 154 -5.08 -13.39 -26.05
N ALA A 155 -6.03 -13.58 -25.14
CA ALA A 155 -5.91 -14.23 -23.84
C ALA A 155 -5.20 -15.60 -23.89
#